data_AF-A0A0R3W836-F1
#
_entry.id   AF-A0A0R3W836-F1
#
_cell.length_a   1.000
_cell.length_b   1.000
_cell.length_c   1.000
_cell.angle_alpha   90.00
_cell.angle_beta   90.00
_cell.angle_gamma   90.00
#
_symmetry.space_group_name_H-M   'P 1'
#
loop_
_entity.id
_entity.type
_entity.pdbx_description
1 polymer ?
#
loop_
_entity_poly.entity_id
_entity_poly.type
_entity_poly.pdbx_seq_one_letter_code
_entity_poly.pdbx_strand_id
1 'polypeptide(L)'
;MMLVCFQGRRYYCDYCDTSFPDSLVNRRNHLNGARHVQLRLEYMHPYRDPVEVLTAQRCKRPCMTYQRTGACQYGVACRYSHLTREEEARLQAAAGKVEVWASI
;
A
#
# COMPACT_ATOMS: atom_id res chain seq x y z
N MET A 1 -43.77 2.41 23.75
CA MET A 1 -42.40 2.97 23.90
C MET A 1 -41.57 2.55 22.68
N MET A 2 -41.12 3.55 21.92
CA MET A 2 -40.09 3.54 20.85
C MET A 2 -40.14 2.45 19.76
N LEU A 3 -40.91 2.74 18.70
CA LEU A 3 -40.65 2.30 17.33
C LEU A 3 -39.84 3.39 16.62
N VAL A 4 -38.51 3.21 16.50
CA VAL A 4 -37.68 3.87 15.46
C VAL A 4 -36.40 3.05 15.25
N CYS A 5 -36.50 1.90 14.60
CA CYS A 5 -35.33 1.33 13.92
C CYS A 5 -35.11 2.13 12.62
N PHE A 6 -34.42 3.27 12.72
CA PHE A 6 -33.87 4.00 11.58
C PHE A 6 -32.87 3.09 10.84
N GLN A 7 -33.35 2.24 9.94
CA GLN A 7 -32.51 1.43 9.05
C GLN A 7 -31.96 2.32 7.93
N GLY A 8 -31.05 3.22 8.29
CA GLY A 8 -30.12 3.79 7.33
C GLY A 8 -29.20 2.68 6.83
N ARG A 9 -29.03 2.56 5.51
CA ARG A 9 -28.01 1.66 4.94
C ARG A 9 -26.66 2.05 5.54
N ARG A 10 -25.87 1.07 6.00
CA ARG A 10 -24.51 1.30 6.50
C ARG A 10 -23.52 0.71 5.50
N TYR A 11 -22.44 1.43 5.25
CA TYR A 11 -21.33 0.94 4.44
C TYR A 11 -20.28 0.34 5.35
N TYR A 12 -19.81 -0.85 5.00
CA TYR A 12 -18.69 -1.53 5.64
C TYR A 12 -17.48 -1.48 4.70
N CYS A 13 -16.31 -1.18 5.25
CA CYS A 13 -15.05 -1.22 4.51
C CYS A 13 -14.16 -2.34 5.04
N ASP A 14 -13.89 -3.35 4.21
CA ASP A 14 -13.08 -4.51 4.57
C ASP A 14 -11.62 -4.16 4.88
N TYR A 15 -11.08 -3.09 4.27
CA TYR A 15 -9.71 -2.64 4.57
C TYR A 15 -9.57 -1.96 5.92
N CYS A 16 -10.65 -1.42 6.49
CA CYS A 16 -10.61 -0.58 7.68
C CYS A 16 -11.38 -1.17 8.86
N ASP A 17 -12.08 -2.29 8.67
CA ASP A 17 -12.97 -2.95 9.62
C ASP A 17 -13.93 -1.98 10.33
N THR A 18 -14.46 -1.00 9.58
CA THR A 18 -15.34 0.05 10.11
C THR A 18 -16.65 0.11 9.34
N SER A 19 -17.75 0.32 10.08
CA SER A 19 -19.08 0.55 9.50
C SER A 19 -19.60 1.97 9.80
N PHE A 20 -20.08 2.67 8.79
CA PHE A 20 -20.58 4.05 8.90
C PHE A 20 -21.85 4.27 8.08
N PRO A 21 -22.61 5.37 8.30
CA PRO A 21 -23.82 5.67 7.53
C PRO A 21 -23.51 5.78 6.03
N ASP A 22 -24.21 4.99 5.21
CA ASP A 22 -23.96 4.88 3.77
C ASP A 22 -24.49 6.11 3.03
N SER A 23 -23.57 7.00 2.67
CA SER A 23 -23.80 8.07 1.70
C SER A 23 -22.67 8.05 0.68
N LEU A 24 -22.96 8.45 -0.56
CA LEU A 24 -21.96 8.50 -1.63
C LEU A 24 -20.78 9.41 -1.26
N VAL A 25 -21.06 10.52 -0.57
CA VAL A 25 -20.04 11.48 -0.10
C VAL A 25 -19.19 10.85 1.01
N ASN A 26 -19.82 10.23 2.01
CA ASN A 26 -19.12 9.60 3.13
C ASN A 26 -18.22 8.45 2.65
N ARG A 27 -18.74 7.62 1.74
CA ARG A 27 -18.00 6.52 1.14
C ARG A 27 -16.79 7.04 0.36
N ARG A 28 -16.99 8.04 -0.51
CA ARG A 28 -15.89 8.64 -1.28
C ARG A 28 -14.81 9.23 -0.38
N ASN A 29 -15.20 10.00 0.63
CA ASN A 29 -14.26 10.61 1.56
C ASN A 29 -13.49 9.56 2.37
N HIS A 30 -14.16 8.47 2.77
CA HIS A 30 -13.51 7.35 3.43
C HIS A 30 -12.49 6.66 2.53
N LEU A 31 -12.87 6.29 1.30
CA LEU A 31 -11.99 5.59 0.34
C LEU A 31 -10.77 6.43 -0.06
N ASN A 32 -10.93 7.76 -0.11
CA ASN A 32 -9.84 8.69 -0.38
C ASN A 32 -9.08 9.13 0.88
N GLY A 33 -9.49 8.67 2.06
CA GLY A 33 -8.85 9.00 3.32
C GLY A 33 -7.47 8.39 3.43
N ALA A 34 -6.52 9.12 4.02
CA ALA A 34 -5.12 8.70 4.14
C ALA A 34 -4.97 7.30 4.76
N ARG A 35 -5.78 6.97 5.78
CA ARG A 35 -5.76 5.66 6.43
C ARG A 35 -6.21 4.53 5.51
N HIS A 36 -7.31 4.71 4.76
CA HIS A 36 -7.79 3.71 3.82
C HIS A 36 -6.75 3.48 2.71
N VAL A 37 -6.22 4.57 2.14
CA VAL A 37 -5.19 4.50 1.10
C VAL A 37 -3.93 3.79 1.63
N GLN A 38 -3.49 4.08 2.85
CA GLN A 38 -2.33 3.42 3.45
C GLN A 38 -2.55 1.92 3.64
N LEU A 39 -3.65 1.51 4.27
CA LEU A 39 -3.96 0.09 4.49
C LEU A 39 -4.09 -0.66 3.15
N ARG A 40 -4.69 -0.02 2.14
CA ARG A 40 -4.76 -0.57 0.79
C ARG A 40 -3.37 -0.76 0.17
N LEU A 41 -2.45 0.20 0.34
CA LEU A 41 -1.08 0.08 -0.16
C LEU A 41 -0.30 -1.03 0.58
N GLU A 42 -0.44 -1.13 1.89
CA GLU A 42 0.18 -2.19 2.71
C GLU A 42 -0.31 -3.57 2.28
N TYR A 43 -1.62 -3.74 2.07
CA TYR A 43 -2.20 -4.98 1.58
C TYR A 43 -1.71 -5.35 0.17
N MET A 44 -1.46 -4.37 -0.70
CA MET A 44 -1.02 -4.60 -2.08
C MET A 44 0.50 -4.79 -2.23
N HIS A 45 1.31 -4.35 -1.26
CA HIS A 45 2.77 -4.39 -1.34
C HIS A 45 3.36 -5.81 -1.55
N PRO A 46 2.86 -6.89 -0.91
CA PRO A 46 3.38 -8.24 -1.09
C PRO A 46 3.15 -8.82 -2.50
N TYR A 47 2.15 -8.32 -3.21
CA TYR A 47 1.75 -8.83 -4.53
C TYR A 47 2.32 -8.01 -5.69
N ARG A 48 3.09 -6.96 -5.39
CA ARG A 48 3.70 -6.15 -6.44
C ARG A 48 4.80 -6.94 -7.15
N ASP A 49 4.81 -6.79 -8.47
CA ASP A 49 5.79 -7.44 -9.32
C ASP A 49 7.22 -7.00 -8.93
N PRO A 50 8.14 -7.94 -8.69
CA PRO A 50 9.51 -7.62 -8.28
C PRO A 50 10.26 -6.73 -9.27
N VAL A 51 9.98 -6.82 -10.57
CA VAL A 51 10.60 -6.00 -11.63
C VAL A 51 10.10 -4.57 -11.55
N GLU A 52 8.78 -4.39 -11.38
CA GLU A 52 8.17 -3.07 -11.20
C GLU A 52 8.72 -2.39 -9.94
N VAL A 53 8.80 -3.12 -8.83
CA VAL A 53 9.35 -2.60 -7.57
C VAL A 53 10.81 -2.19 -7.74
N LEU A 54 11.65 -3.05 -8.32
CA LEU A 54 13.06 -2.75 -8.53
C LEU A 54 13.25 -1.50 -9.40
N THR A 55 12.53 -1.42 -10.52
CA THR A 55 12.60 -0.28 -11.44
C THR A 55 12.18 1.01 -10.75
N ALA A 56 11.05 0.99 -10.04
CA ALA A 56 10.53 2.16 -9.34
C ALA A 56 11.43 2.61 -8.18
N GLN A 57 12.09 1.69 -7.48
CA GLN A 57 12.97 2.02 -6.35
C GLN A 57 14.35 2.50 -6.81
N ARG A 58 14.89 2.00 -7.93
CA ARG A 58 16.17 2.46 -8.50
C ARG A 58 16.11 3.90 -9.00
N CYS A 59 14.95 4.36 -9.48
CA CYS A 59 14.76 5.76 -9.89
C CYS A 59 14.57 6.72 -8.71
N LYS A 60 14.31 6.23 -7.49
CA LYS A 60 14.08 7.06 -6.31
C LYS A 60 15.39 7.33 -5.57
N ARG A 61 15.54 8.56 -5.06
CA ARG A 61 16.65 8.89 -4.15
C ARG A 61 16.52 8.10 -2.86
N PRO A 62 17.62 7.61 -2.27
CA PRO A 62 17.58 6.87 -1.02
C PRO A 62 17.07 7.73 0.13
N CYS A 63 16.30 7.13 1.05
CA CYS A 63 15.86 7.79 2.26
C CYS A 63 17.01 7.85 3.26
N MET A 64 17.56 9.04 3.48
CA MET A 64 18.67 9.24 4.43
C MET A 64 18.29 8.86 5.87
N THR A 65 17.04 9.13 6.28
CA THR A 65 16.56 8.76 7.61
C THR A 65 16.55 7.24 7.77
N TYR A 66 15.91 6.52 6.84
CA TYR A 66 15.87 5.06 6.88
C TYR A 66 17.27 4.43 6.81
N GLN A 67 18.16 4.95 5.96
CA GLN A 67 19.53 4.45 5.87
C GLN A 67 20.35 4.67 7.16
N ARG A 68 20.10 5.77 7.89
CA ARG A 68 20.84 6.10 9.11
C ARG A 68 20.26 5.42 10.36
N THR A 69 18.94 5.38 10.49
CA THR A 69 18.27 4.91 11.72
C THR A 69 17.61 3.53 11.55
N GLY A 70 17.52 2.99 10.34
CA GLY A 70 16.78 1.76 10.04
C GLY A 70 15.26 1.90 10.12
N ALA A 71 14.75 3.10 10.41
CA ALA A 71 13.32 3.36 10.61
C ALA A 71 12.90 4.68 9.97
N CYS A 72 11.77 4.68 9.29
CA CYS A 72 11.19 5.86 8.65
C CYS A 72 9.78 6.09 9.14
N GLN A 73 9.50 7.30 9.64
CA GLN A 73 8.18 7.70 10.13
C GLN A 73 7.06 7.64 9.07
N TYR A 74 7.43 7.66 7.78
CA TYR A 74 6.49 7.60 6.66
C TYR A 74 6.17 6.18 6.18
N GLY A 75 6.86 5.16 6.69
CA GLY A 75 6.64 3.75 6.33
C GLY A 75 6.65 3.52 4.81
N VAL A 76 5.64 2.78 4.32
CA VAL A 76 5.46 2.46 2.89
C VAL A 76 5.03 3.66 2.04
N ALA A 77 4.53 4.73 2.66
CA ALA A 77 4.12 5.95 1.97
C ALA A 77 5.29 6.92 1.74
N CYS A 78 6.52 6.54 2.12
CA CYS A 78 7.70 7.36 1.90
C CYS A 78 7.95 7.61 0.40
N ARG A 79 8.27 8.87 0.06
CA ARG A 79 8.62 9.27 -1.31
C ARG A 79 9.99 8.73 -1.75
N TYR A 80 10.84 8.38 -0.80
CA TYR A 80 12.24 7.98 -1.02
C TYR A 80 12.40 6.46 -0.99
N SER A 81 13.49 5.97 -1.57
CA SER A 81 13.80 4.54 -1.60
C SER A 81 14.24 4.05 -0.23
N HIS A 82 13.58 2.99 0.25
CA HIS A 82 13.97 2.23 1.44
C HIS A 82 14.73 0.96 1.09
N LEU A 83 15.13 0.79 -0.17
CA LEU A 83 15.76 -0.43 -0.65
C LEU A 83 17.13 -0.62 0.02
N THR A 84 17.25 -1.66 0.83
CA THR A 84 18.54 -2.13 1.33
C THR A 84 19.28 -2.91 0.25
N ARG A 85 20.60 -3.06 0.38
CA ARG A 85 21.41 -3.85 -0.55
C ARG A 85 20.94 -5.31 -0.65
N GLU A 86 20.43 -5.85 0.46
CA GLU A 86 19.89 -7.21 0.53
C GLU A 86 18.54 -7.32 -0.18
N GLU A 87 17.63 -6.36 0.02
CA GLU A 87 16.35 -6.32 -0.68
C GLU A 87 16.53 -6.10 -2.18
N GLU A 88 17.48 -5.25 -2.57
CA GLU A 88 17.83 -5.06 -3.98
C GLU A 88 18.29 -6.37 -4.62
N ALA A 89 19.20 -7.10 -3.96
CA ALA A 89 19.66 -8.40 -4.45
C ALA A 89 18.52 -9.43 -4.54
N ARG A 90 17.60 -9.45 -3.56
CA ARG A 90 16.42 -10.33 -3.58
C ARG A 90 15.48 -9.99 -4.75
N LEU A 91 15.21 -8.71 -4.99
CA LEU A 91 14.38 -8.26 -6.10
C LEU A 91 15.04 -8.55 -7.45
N GLN A 92 16.35 -8.34 -7.58
CA GLN A 92 17.11 -8.69 -8.79
C GLN A 92 17.08 -10.20 -9.05
N ALA A 93 17.25 -11.03 -8.03
CA ALA A 93 17.15 -12.49 -8.15
C ALA A 93 15.74 -12.98 -8.51
N ALA A 94 14.70 -12.26 -8.06
CA ALA A 94 13.32 -12.51 -8.45
C ALA A 94 13.04 -12.05 -9.89
N ALA A 95 13.56 -10.90 -10.30
CA ALA A 95 13.42 -10.33 -11.63
C ALA A 95 14.11 -11.18 -12.71
N GLY A 96 15.32 -11.69 -12.44
CA GLY A 96 16.05 -12.56 -13.38
C GLY A 96 15.33 -13.88 -13.71
N LYS A 97 14.31 -14.28 -12.95
CA LYS A 97 13.46 -15.44 -13.27
C LYS A 97 12.36 -15.12 -14.29
N VAL A 98 11.98 -13.85 -14.44
CA VAL A 98 10.88 -13.40 -15.30
C VAL A 98 11.33 -13.25 -16.76
N GLU A 99 12.58 -12.82 -16.99
CA GLU A 99 13.13 -12.62 -18.35
C GLU A 99 13.24 -13.94 -19.15
N VAL A 100 13.35 -15.08 -18.46
CA VAL A 100 13.47 -16.42 -19.07
C VAL A 100 12.14 -16.88 -19.70
N TRP A 101 10.98 -16.38 -19.26
CA TRP A 101 9.66 -16.75 -19.80
C TRP A 101 9.14 -15.81 -20.90
N ALA A 102 9.74 -14.62 -21.06
CA ALA A 102 9.33 -13.64 -22.08
C ALA A 102 9.96 -13.88 -23.47
N SER A 103 10.75 -14.96 -23.63
CA SER A 103 11.47 -15.29 -24.86
C SER A 103 11.14 -16.69 -25.42
N ILE A 104 10.03 -17.29 -25.01
CA ILE A 104 9.50 -18.55 -25.57
C ILE A 104 8.21 -18.26 -26.33
#